data_AF-A0A7J7KXN9-F1
#
_entry.id   AF-A0A7J7KXN9-F1
#
_cell.length_a   1.000
_cell.length_b   1.000
_cell.length_c   1.000
_cell.angle_alpha   90.00
_cell.angle_beta   90.00
_cell.angle_gamma   90.00
#
_symmetry.space_group_name_H-M   'P 1'
#
loop_
_entity.id
_entity.type
_entity.pdbx_description
1 polymer ?
#
loop_
_entity_poly.entity_id
_entity_poly.type
_entity_poly.pdbx_seq_one_letter_code
_entity_poly.pdbx_strand_id
1 'polypeptide(L)'
;MQSQTLSDVNKQAYMHGKRVLEIKPRHPIIKEPQDRVISDPEDDSVKQTVKLVYQTSLMESGFVLSGPKEFANSIYSSVKTSHEISSDATVDEEIEAEEVETPKEADEAEEVSGKSQGS
;
A
#
# COMPACT_ATOMS: atom_id res chain seq x y z
N MET A 1 -5.58 23.31 1.59
CA MET A 1 -6.14 24.21 0.56
C MET A 1 -6.40 23.53 -0.80
N GLN A 2 -6.18 22.22 -0.97
CA GLN A 2 -6.54 21.52 -2.21
C GLN A 2 -8.03 21.16 -2.33
N SER A 3 -8.77 21.13 -1.22
CA SER A 3 -10.19 20.72 -1.19
C SER A 3 -11.17 21.72 -1.82
N GLN A 4 -10.75 22.96 -2.09
CA GLN A 4 -11.61 24.01 -2.69
C GLN A 4 -11.18 24.42 -4.11
N THR A 5 -10.06 23.90 -4.62
CA THR A 5 -9.41 24.35 -5.87
C THR A 5 -9.38 23.28 -6.96
N LEU A 6 -10.30 22.31 -6.93
CA LEU A 6 -10.45 21.28 -7.96
C LEU A 6 -10.81 21.84 -9.36
N SER A 7 -11.25 23.09 -9.43
CA SER A 7 -11.77 23.68 -10.67
C SER A 7 -10.71 24.27 -11.62
N ASP A 8 -9.47 24.46 -11.17
CA ASP A 8 -8.48 25.21 -11.97
C ASP A 8 -7.04 24.70 -11.71
N VAL A 9 -6.68 23.61 -12.41
CA VAL A 9 -5.37 22.93 -12.31
C VAL A 9 -4.21 23.90 -12.58
N ASN A 10 -4.41 24.88 -13.45
CA ASN A 10 -3.40 25.89 -13.78
C ASN A 10 -3.11 26.86 -12.61
N LYS A 11 -4.10 27.16 -11.75
CA LYS A 11 -3.86 28.00 -10.56
C LYS A 11 -3.14 27.24 -9.45
N GLN A 12 -3.31 25.92 -9.37
CA GLN A 12 -2.60 25.10 -8.39
C GLN A 12 -1.08 25.10 -8.62
N ALA A 13 -0.63 25.08 -9.88
CA ALA A 13 0.79 25.12 -10.23
C ALA A 13 1.50 26.39 -9.72
N TYR A 14 0.84 27.55 -9.78
CA TYR A 14 1.38 28.82 -9.26
C TYR A 14 1.29 28.97 -7.73
N MET A 15 0.48 28.15 -7.05
CA MET A 15 0.35 28.15 -5.58
C MET A 15 1.23 27.12 -4.88
N HIS A 16 1.93 26.26 -5.63
CA HIS A 16 2.90 25.34 -5.07
C HIS A 16 4.23 26.09 -4.81
N GLY A 17 4.37 26.62 -3.60
CA GLY A 17 5.66 27.09 -3.11
C GLY A 17 6.74 26.01 -3.23
N LYS A 18 7.99 26.42 -3.45
CA LYS A 18 9.14 25.51 -3.47
C LYS A 18 9.23 24.78 -2.12
N ARG A 19 9.31 23.45 -2.16
CA ARG A 19 9.48 22.62 -0.96
C ARG A 19 10.98 22.43 -0.70
N VAL A 20 11.38 22.51 0.56
CA VAL A 20 12.77 22.29 1.00
C VAL A 20 12.80 20.98 1.78
N LEU A 21 13.67 20.05 1.37
CA LEU A 21 13.94 18.82 2.13
C LEU A 21 15.10 19.10 3.09
N GLU A 22 14.80 19.14 4.39
CA GLU A 22 15.84 19.24 5.41
C GLU A 22 16.41 17.86 5.72
N ILE A 23 17.74 17.74 5.69
CA ILE A 23 18.46 16.48 5.91
C ILE A 23 19.35 16.63 7.15
N LYS A 24 19.39 15.60 7.99
CA LYS A 24 20.33 15.50 9.13
C LYS A 24 21.54 14.65 8.75
N PRO A 25 22.72 15.25 8.44
CA PRO A 25 23.86 14.50 7.89
C PRO A 25 24.44 13.44 8.83
N ARG A 26 24.27 13.64 10.15
CA ARG A 26 24.79 12.72 11.18
C ARG A 26 23.87 11.51 11.44
N HIS A 27 22.70 11.46 10.81
CA HIS A 27 21.77 10.36 11.00
C HIS A 27 22.25 9.12 10.22
N PRO A 28 22.26 7.91 10.80
CA PRO A 28 22.74 6.70 10.12
C PRO A 28 22.08 6.44 8.77
N ILE A 29 20.76 6.65 8.67
CA ILE A 29 19.97 6.50 7.42
C ILE A 29 20.45 7.42 6.29
N ILE A 30 21.10 8.54 6.62
CA ILE A 30 21.64 9.48 5.62
C ILE A 30 23.13 9.23 5.36
N LYS A 31 23.88 8.89 6.41
CA LYS A 31 25.32 8.69 6.30
C LYS A 31 25.69 7.50 5.40
N GLU A 32 24.98 6.40 5.52
CA GLU A 32 25.24 5.20 4.72
C GLU A 32 25.07 5.44 3.19
N PRO A 33 23.94 5.99 2.71
CA PRO A 33 23.79 6.27 1.28
C PRO A 33 24.74 7.39 0.82
N GLN A 34 25.13 8.33 1.70
CA GLN A 34 26.15 9.31 1.37
C GLN A 34 27.49 8.65 1.03
N ASP A 35 27.96 7.73 1.87
CA ASP A 35 29.23 7.01 1.66
C ASP A 35 29.18 6.19 0.36
N ARG A 36 28.02 5.59 0.06
CA ARG A 36 27.81 4.86 -1.21
C ARG A 36 27.82 5.76 -2.44
N VAL A 37 27.14 6.91 -2.41
CA VAL A 37 27.14 7.86 -3.54
C VAL A 37 28.55 8.37 -3.84
N ILE A 38 29.40 8.53 -2.81
CA ILE A 38 30.81 8.92 -3.00
C ILE A 38 31.59 7.82 -3.73
N SER A 39 31.28 6.55 -3.44
CA SER A 39 31.94 5.39 -4.06
C SER A 39 31.42 5.09 -5.47
N ASP A 40 30.10 5.15 -5.66
CA ASP A 40 29.41 4.91 -6.92
C ASP A 40 28.22 5.88 -7.06
N PRO A 41 28.41 6.98 -7.80
CA PRO A 41 27.35 7.97 -8.04
C PRO A 41 26.15 7.41 -8.83
N GLU A 42 26.34 6.31 -9.56
CA GLU A 42 25.32 5.73 -10.43
C GLU A 42 24.60 4.54 -9.80
N ASP A 43 24.84 4.25 -8.51
CA ASP A 43 24.15 3.19 -7.78
C ASP A 43 22.63 3.44 -7.72
N ASP A 44 21.90 2.74 -8.59
CA ASP A 44 20.45 2.85 -8.68
C ASP A 44 19.73 2.38 -7.41
N SER A 45 20.34 1.47 -6.62
CA SER A 45 19.77 1.04 -5.35
C SER A 45 19.76 2.20 -4.35
N VAL A 46 20.83 2.99 -4.31
CA VAL A 46 20.93 4.17 -3.44
C VAL A 46 19.97 5.27 -3.88
N LYS A 47 19.83 5.50 -5.19
CA LYS A 47 18.82 6.43 -5.73
C LYS A 47 17.41 6.01 -5.28
N GLN A 48 17.08 4.72 -5.32
CA GLN A 48 15.79 4.20 -4.84
C GLN A 48 15.61 4.41 -3.33
N THR A 49 16.61 4.11 -2.52
CA THR A 49 16.54 4.31 -1.06
C THR A 49 16.34 5.79 -0.69
N VAL A 50 17.12 6.71 -1.29
CA VAL A 50 16.98 8.15 -1.02
C VAL A 50 15.62 8.68 -1.48
N LYS A 51 15.10 8.17 -2.62
CA LYS A 51 13.74 8.50 -3.08
C LYS A 51 12.67 8.04 -2.09
N LEU A 52 12.81 6.85 -1.51
CA LEU A 52 11.89 6.35 -0.49
C LEU A 52 11.93 7.23 0.77
N VAL A 53 13.13 7.61 1.25
CA VAL A 53 13.28 8.55 2.38
C VAL A 53 12.58 9.88 2.10
N TYR A 54 12.76 10.44 0.90
CA TYR A 54 12.07 11.67 0.50
C TYR A 54 10.53 11.53 0.52
N GLN A 55 9.99 10.44 -0.02
CA GLN A 55 8.55 10.20 -0.03
C GLN A 55 7.99 10.04 1.39
N THR A 56 8.71 9.34 2.27
CA THR A 56 8.35 9.22 3.69
C THR A 56 8.34 10.59 4.38
N SER A 57 9.39 11.41 4.20
CA SER A 57 9.42 12.76 4.76
C SER A 57 8.29 13.66 4.25
N LEU A 58 7.92 13.49 2.98
CA LEU A 58 6.81 14.23 2.36
C LEU A 58 5.47 13.86 3.01
N MET A 59 5.25 12.56 3.24
CA MET A 59 4.07 12.04 3.93
C MET A 59 4.00 12.50 5.40
N GLU A 60 5.10 12.38 6.16
CA GLU A 60 5.16 12.81 7.55
C GLU A 60 4.94 14.32 7.71
N SER A 61 5.40 15.12 6.74
CA SER A 61 5.20 16.57 6.72
C SER A 61 3.78 16.99 6.30
N GLY A 62 2.87 16.03 6.07
CA GLY A 62 1.48 16.27 5.72
C GLY A 62 1.26 16.70 4.27
N PHE A 63 2.23 16.49 3.38
CA PHE A 63 2.03 16.73 1.95
C PHE A 63 1.42 15.50 1.27
N VAL A 64 0.60 15.77 0.25
CA VAL A 64 0.04 14.72 -0.60
C VAL A 64 1.12 14.17 -1.52
N LEU A 65 1.27 12.84 -1.53
CA LEU A 65 2.13 12.12 -2.48
C LEU A 65 1.49 12.17 -3.88
N SER A 66 2.28 12.52 -4.90
CA SER A 66 1.81 12.55 -6.29
C SER A 66 1.59 11.16 -6.89
N GLY A 67 2.26 10.13 -6.35
CA GLY A 67 2.20 8.76 -6.83
C GLY A 67 2.17 7.74 -5.68
N PRO A 68 1.00 7.51 -5.07
CA PRO A 68 0.87 6.57 -3.95
C PRO A 68 1.21 5.13 -4.33
N LYS A 69 0.90 4.72 -5.58
CA LYS A 69 1.19 3.37 -6.08
C LYS A 69 2.69 3.15 -6.22
N GLU A 70 3.43 4.14 -6.71
CA GLU A 70 4.88 4.08 -6.87
C GLU A 70 5.59 4.04 -5.51
N PHE A 71 5.06 4.77 -4.53
CA PHE A 71 5.54 4.70 -3.15
C PHE A 71 5.30 3.31 -2.54
N ALA A 72 4.09 2.76 -2.67
CA ALA A 72 3.77 1.41 -2.20
C ALA A 72 4.67 0.35 -2.85
N ASN A 73 4.89 0.43 -4.17
CA ASN A 73 5.80 -0.46 -4.88
C ASN A 73 7.23 -0.36 -4.35
N SER A 74 7.70 0.84 -4.01
CA SER A 74 9.04 1.03 -3.44
C SER A 74 9.18 0.38 -2.06
N ILE A 75 8.13 0.43 -1.24
CA ILE A 75 8.07 -0.28 0.05
C ILE A 75 8.08 -1.79 -0.18
N TYR A 76 7.24 -2.31 -1.07
CA TYR A 76 7.20 -3.75 -1.38
C TYR A 76 8.54 -4.27 -1.89
N SER A 77 9.21 -3.52 -2.78
CA SER A 77 10.57 -3.86 -3.22
C SER A 77 11.56 -3.89 -2.06
N SER A 78 11.52 -2.92 -1.15
CA SER A 78 12.37 -2.90 0.05
C SER A 78 12.13 -4.12 0.95
N VAL A 79 10.87 -4.53 1.13
CA VAL A 79 10.49 -5.71 1.92
C VAL A 79 10.97 -6.99 1.23
N LYS A 80 10.75 -7.12 -0.08
CA LYS A 80 11.24 -8.26 -0.86
C LYS A 80 12.76 -8.41 -0.73
N THR A 81 13.51 -7.32 -0.91
CA THR A 81 14.97 -7.34 -0.73
C THR A 81 15.38 -7.71 0.70
N SER A 82 14.70 -7.18 1.73
CA SER A 82 14.99 -7.50 3.12
C SER A 82 14.73 -8.97 3.49
N HIS A 83 13.80 -9.62 2.80
CA HIS A 83 13.45 -11.03 2.99
C HIS A 83 14.10 -11.95 1.94
N GLU A 84 14.99 -11.42 1.09
CA GLU A 84 15.65 -12.16 -0.01
C GLU A 84 14.65 -12.83 -0.97
N ILE A 85 13.47 -12.24 -1.12
CA ILE A 85 12.40 -12.73 -2.01
C ILE A 85 12.72 -12.32 -3.45
N SER A 86 12.64 -13.27 -4.38
CA SER A 86 12.84 -13.02 -5.81
C SER A 86 11.87 -11.94 -6.34
N SER A 87 12.36 -11.12 -7.27
CA SER A 87 11.52 -10.17 -8.02
C SER A 87 10.33 -10.85 -8.69
N ASP A 88 10.54 -12.07 -9.18
CA ASP A 88 9.60 -12.87 -9.95
C ASP A 88 8.74 -13.80 -9.07
N ALA A 89 8.86 -13.71 -7.75
CA ALA A 89 8.00 -14.46 -6.84
C ALA A 89 6.53 -14.05 -7.08
N THR A 90 5.74 -15.02 -7.53
CA THR A 90 4.30 -14.89 -7.72
C THR A 90 3.59 -15.12 -6.39
N VAL A 91 2.40 -14.54 -6.24
CA VAL A 91 1.52 -14.88 -5.14
C VAL A 91 1.12 -16.34 -5.32
N ASP A 92 1.37 -17.18 -4.33
CA ASP A 92 0.86 -18.54 -4.34
C ASP A 92 -0.67 -18.46 -4.47
N GLU A 93 -1.24 -19.26 -5.38
CA GLU A 93 -2.69 -19.32 -5.54
C GLU A 93 -3.30 -19.68 -4.19
N GLU A 94 -4.17 -18.81 -3.66
CA GLU A 94 -4.99 -19.16 -2.50
C GLU A 94 -5.72 -20.45 -2.86
N ILE A 95 -5.45 -21.53 -2.13
CA ILE A 95 -6.28 -22.73 -2.19
C ILE A 95 -7.64 -22.24 -1.68
N GLU A 96 -8.55 -22.00 -2.63
CA GLU A 96 -9.95 -21.71 -2.35
C GLU A 96 -10.43 -22.89 -1.51
N ALA A 97 -10.52 -22.67 -0.19
CA ALA A 97 -11.03 -23.68 0.72
C ALA A 97 -12.46 -23.92 0.26
N GLU A 98 -12.67 -25.06 -0.40
CA GLU A 98 -13.94 -25.55 -0.90
C GLU A 98 -14.99 -25.27 0.18
N GLU A 99 -15.89 -24.32 -0.08
CA GLU A 99 -17.04 -24.08 0.79
C GLU A 99 -17.75 -25.43 0.86
N VAL A 100 -17.62 -26.11 2.00
CA VAL A 100 -18.36 -27.32 2.27
C VAL A 100 -19.83 -26.92 2.26
N GLU A 101 -20.51 -27.17 1.15
CA GLU A 101 -21.95 -27.01 1.04
C GLU A 101 -22.60 -27.81 2.19
N THR A 102 -23.18 -27.09 3.14
CA THR A 102 -24.03 -27.69 4.16
C THR A 102 -25.22 -28.34 3.46
N PRO A 103 -25.45 -29.66 3.62
CA PRO A 103 -26.56 -30.33 2.95
C PRO A 103 -27.88 -29.71 3.38
N LYS A 104 -28.66 -29.27 2.38
CA LYS A 104 -30.04 -28.82 2.52
C LYS A 104 -30.90 -30.05 2.80
N GLU A 105 -31.17 -30.34 4.08
CA GLU A 105 -32.15 -31.36 4.47
C GLU A 105 -33.56 -30.85 4.13
N ALA A 106 -34.10 -31.33 3.02
CA ALA A 106 -35.52 -31.40 2.77
C ALA A 106 -35.98 -32.80 3.20
N ASP A 107 -36.75 -32.89 4.27
CA ASP A 107 -37.58 -34.06 4.56
C ASP A 107 -39.03 -33.58 4.60
N GLU A 108 -39.79 -34.03 3.60
CA GLU A 108 -41.18 -33.72 3.38
C GLU A 108 -42.02 -34.93 3.83
N ALA A 109 -43.01 -34.63 4.69
CA ALA A 109 -44.27 -35.34 4.90
C ALA A 109 -44.29 -36.65 5.72
N GLU A 110 -45.07 -36.62 6.82
CA GLU A 110 -46.25 -37.50 6.92
C GLU A 110 -47.32 -36.93 7.88
N GLU A 111 -48.57 -36.93 7.40
CA GLU A 111 -49.81 -36.58 8.10
C GLU A 111 -50.14 -37.54 9.27
N VAL A 112 -50.96 -37.10 10.24
CA VAL A 112 -52.34 -37.62 10.47
C VAL A 112 -52.86 -37.32 11.90
N SER A 113 -54.05 -36.70 11.93
CA SER A 113 -55.17 -36.85 12.90
C SER A 113 -55.12 -36.23 14.30
N GLY A 114 -56.06 -35.31 14.54
CA GLY A 114 -56.62 -35.03 15.88
C GLY A 114 -57.77 -34.02 15.89
N LYS A 115 -59.01 -34.52 15.85
CA LYS A 115 -60.32 -33.82 15.90
C LYS A 115 -60.50 -32.78 17.03
N SER A 116 -61.55 -31.95 16.83
CA SER A 116 -62.51 -31.39 17.83
C SER A 116 -62.41 -29.86 18.01
N GLN A 117 -63.24 -29.07 17.33
CA GLN A 117 -64.59 -28.58 17.73
C GLN A 117 -64.65 -27.59 18.90
N GLY A 118 -65.32 -26.45 18.63
CA GLY A 118 -66.12 -25.65 19.56
C GLY A 118 -65.35 -24.56 20.30
N SER A 119 -65.81 -23.32 20.41
CA SER A 119 -67.07 -22.68 20.00
C SER A 119 -66.86 -21.16 19.99
#